data_AF-A0A4T3F096-F1
#
_entry.id   AF-A0A4T3F096-F1
#
_cell.length_a   1.000
_cell.length_b   1.000
_cell.length_c   1.000
_cell.angle_alpha   90.00
_cell.angle_beta   90.00
_cell.angle_gamma   90.00
#
_symmetry.space_group_name_H-M   'P 1'
#
loop_
_entity.id
_entity.type
_entity.pdbx_description
1 polymer ?
#
loop_
_entity_poly.entity_id
_entity_poly.type
_entity_poly.pdbx_seq_one_letter_code
_entity_poly.pdbx_strand_id
1 'polypeptide(L)'
;MANLVMGALLFAQAGSVAIIGAPEGTETTEVAYETLAAGQAREAIANLEALRAENPGDPALLINLGSAYAELGDTERAAALYREAAESDIRYQLELADGSWVDSRRAARTALRQLEGNALAMN
;
A
#
# COMPACT_ATOMS: atom_id res chain seq x y z
N MET A 1 -28.29 1.87 27.16
CA MET A 1 -27.47 2.67 26.24
C MET A 1 -26.06 2.64 26.76
N ALA A 2 -25.19 1.88 26.10
CA ALA A 2 -23.79 1.72 26.47
C ALA A 2 -22.94 2.73 25.69
N ASN A 3 -22.04 3.43 26.37
CA ASN A 3 -20.66 3.66 25.90
C ASN A 3 -19.86 4.40 26.99
N LEU A 4 -19.09 3.61 27.74
CA LEU A 4 -17.84 3.96 28.41
C LEU A 4 -16.73 3.41 27.47
N VAL A 5 -15.51 3.92 27.27
CA VAL A 5 -14.68 4.94 27.91
C VAL A 5 -13.36 5.02 27.10
N MET A 6 -12.69 6.20 27.10
CA MET A 6 -11.26 6.50 26.84
C MET A 6 -10.60 6.06 25.51
N GLY A 7 -9.65 6.80 24.93
CA GLY A 7 -8.90 7.99 25.36
C GLY A 7 -8.55 8.88 24.16
N ALA A 8 -8.60 10.21 24.27
CA ALA A 8 -7.57 11.09 24.86
C ALA A 8 -6.32 11.22 23.97
N LEU A 9 -5.83 12.39 23.56
CA LEU A 9 -6.16 13.80 23.80
C LEU A 9 -5.20 14.65 22.92
N LEU A 10 -5.65 15.80 22.39
CA LEU A 10 -4.92 17.08 22.18
C LEU A 10 -3.78 17.17 21.12
N PHE A 11 -3.52 18.29 20.43
CA PHE A 11 -3.92 19.70 20.54
C PHE A 11 -3.92 20.31 19.12
N ALA A 12 -4.88 21.20 18.84
CA ALA A 12 -4.77 22.17 17.76
C ALA A 12 -3.74 23.24 18.14
N GLN A 13 -2.86 23.65 17.22
CA GLN A 13 -2.28 24.99 17.21
C GLN A 13 -2.20 25.47 15.75
N ALA A 14 -2.88 26.59 15.50
CA ALA A 14 -2.87 27.31 14.24
C ALA A 14 -1.48 27.89 13.96
N GLY A 15 -0.96 27.61 12.77
CA GLY A 15 0.16 28.32 12.17
C GLY A 15 -0.11 28.43 10.67
N SER A 16 -0.36 29.64 10.21
CA SER A 16 -0.63 29.96 8.81
C SER A 16 0.58 29.57 7.94
N VAL A 17 0.46 28.48 7.16
CA VAL A 17 1.33 28.24 6.02
C VAL A 17 0.53 28.57 4.78
N ALA A 18 1.01 29.57 4.03
CA ALA A 18 0.47 29.98 2.76
C ALA A 18 0.38 28.77 1.82
N ILE A 19 -0.85 28.39 1.46
CA ILE A 19 -1.11 27.40 0.41
C ILE A 19 -0.81 28.09 -0.92
N ILE A 20 0.42 27.92 -1.41
CA ILE A 20 0.75 28.11 -2.82
C ILE A 20 1.09 26.72 -3.35
N GLY A 21 0.10 26.10 -4.01
CA GLY A 21 0.28 25.04 -4.99
C GLY A 21 0.64 23.65 -4.46
N ALA A 22 -0.37 22.87 -4.09
CA ALA A 22 -0.32 21.41 -4.25
C ALA A 22 -1.68 20.98 -4.84
N PRO A 23 -1.72 20.17 -5.91
CA PRO A 23 -2.99 19.67 -6.43
C PRO A 23 -3.64 18.81 -5.35
N GLU A 24 -4.88 19.15 -5.04
CA GLU A 24 -5.79 18.40 -4.18
C GLU A 24 -5.89 16.97 -4.71
N GLY A 25 -5.47 15.99 -3.90
CA GLY A 25 -5.48 14.58 -4.31
C GLY A 25 -4.53 13.64 -3.57
N THR A 26 -3.79 14.08 -2.54
CA THR A 26 -3.12 13.16 -1.62
C THR A 26 -4.13 12.58 -0.65
N GLU A 27 -4.92 11.61 -1.12
CA GLU A 27 -5.55 10.64 -0.24
C GLU A 27 -4.41 9.89 0.45
N THR A 28 -4.20 10.22 1.73
CA THR A 28 -3.19 9.59 2.58
C THR A 28 -3.69 8.19 2.92
N THR A 29 -3.51 7.26 2.01
CA THR A 29 -3.72 5.84 2.30
C THR A 29 -2.44 5.34 2.94
N GLU A 30 -2.52 4.98 4.22
CA GLU A 30 -1.47 4.32 4.98
C GLU A 30 -1.23 2.93 4.36
N VAL A 31 -0.40 2.86 3.32
CA VAL A 31 0.00 1.60 2.68
C VAL A 31 1.19 1.05 3.43
N ALA A 32 0.98 0.69 4.70
CA ALA A 32 1.98 -0.03 5.45
C ALA A 32 2.25 -1.35 4.72
N TYR A 33 3.50 -1.57 4.33
CA TYR A 33 3.97 -2.81 3.71
C TYR A 33 4.00 -3.91 4.76
N GLU A 34 2.81 -4.39 5.16
CA GLU A 34 2.65 -5.39 6.20
C GLU A 34 2.46 -6.77 5.55
N THR A 35 3.36 -7.69 5.88
CA THR A 35 3.27 -9.11 5.52
C THR A 35 2.01 -9.70 6.16
N LEU A 36 1.04 -10.05 5.32
CA LEU A 36 -0.22 -10.66 5.75
C LEU A 36 -0.01 -12.15 6.02
N ALA A 37 -0.41 -12.67 7.19
CA ALA A 37 -0.40 -14.12 7.39
C ALA A 37 -1.34 -14.80 6.36
N ALA A 38 -1.06 -16.04 5.96
CA ALA A 38 -1.77 -16.71 4.86
C ALA A 38 -3.32 -16.74 4.98
N GLY A 39 -3.87 -16.73 6.20
CA GLY A 39 -5.31 -16.56 6.42
C GLY A 39 -5.81 -15.15 6.05
N GLN A 40 -5.08 -14.13 6.50
CA GLN A 40 -5.33 -12.71 6.25
C GLN A 40 -5.06 -12.33 4.79
N ALA A 41 -4.09 -12.97 4.14
CA ALA A 41 -3.78 -12.75 2.73
C ALA A 41 -4.94 -13.15 1.80
N ARG A 42 -5.62 -14.27 2.07
CA ARG A 42 -6.78 -14.69 1.27
C ARG A 42 -7.97 -13.73 1.42
N GLU A 43 -8.23 -13.29 2.64
CA GLU A 43 -9.28 -12.30 2.92
C GLU A 43 -8.95 -10.95 2.26
N ALA A 44 -7.69 -10.51 2.37
CA ALA A 44 -7.23 -9.29 1.73
C ALA A 44 -7.39 -9.35 0.21
N ILE A 45 -7.03 -10.47 -0.45
CA ILE A 45 -7.24 -10.63 -1.89
C ILE A 45 -8.71 -10.44 -2.25
N ALA A 46 -9.64 -11.09 -1.54
CA ALA A 46 -11.07 -10.96 -1.83
C ALA A 46 -11.56 -9.51 -1.73
N ASN A 47 -11.13 -8.79 -0.68
CA ASN A 47 -11.49 -7.39 -0.47
C ASN A 47 -10.84 -6.46 -1.53
N LEU A 48 -9.56 -6.69 -1.84
CA LEU A 48 -8.81 -5.86 -2.78
C LEU A 48 -9.25 -6.06 -4.23
N GLU A 49 -9.62 -7.28 -4.64
CA GLU A 49 -10.19 -7.52 -5.98
C GLU A 49 -11.56 -6.83 -6.15
N ALA A 50 -12.37 -6.78 -5.08
CA ALA A 50 -13.62 -6.03 -5.10
C ALA A 50 -13.38 -4.52 -5.28
N LEU A 51 -12.41 -3.95 -4.55
CA LEU A 51 -12.01 -2.55 -4.70
C LEU A 51 -11.39 -2.26 -6.07
N ARG A 52 -10.66 -3.23 -6.65
CA ARG A 52 -10.05 -3.10 -7.98
C ARG A 52 -11.09 -2.92 -9.08
N ALA A 53 -12.27 -3.50 -8.92
CA ALA A 53 -13.36 -3.33 -9.87
C ALA A 53 -13.79 -1.86 -10.00
N GLU A 54 -13.61 -1.07 -8.94
CA GLU A 54 -13.91 0.37 -8.91
C GLU A 54 -12.71 1.22 -9.31
N ASN A 55 -11.49 0.82 -8.91
CA ASN A 55 -10.25 1.57 -9.13
C ASN A 55 -9.14 0.68 -9.71
N PRO A 56 -9.23 0.27 -10.99
CA PRO A 56 -8.37 -0.78 -11.54
C PRO A 56 -6.89 -0.42 -11.65
N GLY A 57 -6.56 0.88 -11.73
CA GLY A 57 -5.19 1.38 -11.92
C GLY A 57 -4.57 2.05 -10.70
N ASP A 58 -5.21 1.94 -9.53
CA ASP A 58 -4.67 2.48 -8.28
C ASP A 58 -3.38 1.73 -7.89
N PRO A 59 -2.21 2.41 -7.88
CA PRO A 59 -0.95 1.75 -7.58
C PRO A 59 -0.84 1.27 -6.12
N ALA A 60 -1.50 1.91 -5.16
CA ALA A 60 -1.53 1.44 -3.78
C ALA A 60 -2.29 0.12 -3.67
N LEU A 61 -3.46 0.03 -4.32
CA LEU A 61 -4.25 -1.20 -4.38
C LEU A 61 -3.45 -2.33 -5.03
N LEU A 62 -2.82 -2.06 -6.17
CA LEU A 62 -2.01 -3.05 -6.90
C LEU A 62 -0.83 -3.55 -6.06
N ILE A 63 -0.16 -2.68 -5.30
CA ILE A 63 0.91 -3.07 -4.37
C ILE A 63 0.36 -3.99 -3.28
N ASN A 64 -0.75 -3.63 -2.64
CA ASN A 64 -1.34 -4.44 -1.57
C ASN A 64 -1.80 -5.81 -2.07
N LEU A 65 -2.42 -5.86 -3.25
CA LEU A 65 -2.86 -7.10 -3.86
C LEU A 65 -1.65 -7.97 -4.23
N GLY A 66 -0.58 -7.37 -4.76
CA GLY A 66 0.68 -8.05 -5.05
C GLY A 66 1.31 -8.67 -3.80
N SER A 67 1.32 -7.94 -2.68
CA SER A 67 1.83 -8.45 -1.40
C SER A 67 1.01 -9.62 -0.89
N ALA A 68 -0.32 -9.55 -0.96
CA ALA A 68 -1.17 -10.65 -0.55
C ALA A 68 -0.95 -11.93 -1.39
N TYR A 69 -0.73 -11.81 -2.71
CA TYR A 69 -0.37 -12.95 -3.56
C TYR A 69 1.03 -13.49 -3.24
N ALA A 70 2.01 -12.62 -2.96
CA ALA A 70 3.36 -13.04 -2.56
C ALA A 70 3.36 -13.86 -1.27
N GLU A 71 2.57 -13.47 -0.27
CA GLU A 71 2.41 -14.21 0.99
C GLU A 71 1.78 -15.60 0.81
N LEU A 72 1.00 -15.79 -0.25
CA LEU A 72 0.46 -17.11 -0.63
C LEU A 72 1.41 -17.92 -1.52
N GLY A 73 2.57 -17.37 -1.88
CA GLY A 73 3.54 -17.98 -2.79
C GLY A 73 3.17 -17.89 -4.27
N ASP A 74 2.12 -17.14 -4.64
CA ASP A 74 1.77 -16.88 -6.05
C ASP A 74 2.64 -15.72 -6.58
N THR A 75 3.92 -16.02 -6.78
CA THR A 75 4.93 -15.05 -7.18
C THR A 75 4.69 -14.51 -8.59
N GLU A 76 4.06 -15.28 -9.48
CA GLU A 76 3.74 -14.82 -10.84
C GLU A 76 2.72 -13.68 -10.81
N ARG A 77 1.60 -13.84 -10.08
CA ARG A 77 0.59 -12.78 -9.96
C ARG A 77 1.13 -11.58 -9.20
N ALA A 78 1.87 -11.81 -8.12
CA ALA A 78 2.50 -10.74 -7.36
C ALA A 78 3.41 -9.89 -8.26
N ALA A 79 4.27 -10.52 -9.06
CA ALA A 79 5.17 -9.82 -9.99
C ALA A 79 4.42 -9.01 -11.05
N ALA A 80 3.31 -9.54 -11.58
CA ALA A 80 2.49 -8.84 -12.56
C ALA A 80 1.88 -7.55 -11.97
N LEU A 81 1.32 -7.63 -10.77
CA LEU A 81 0.69 -6.50 -10.09
C LEU A 81 1.70 -5.41 -9.70
N TYR A 82 2.88 -5.82 -9.21
CA TYR A 82 3.95 -4.86 -8.91
C TYR A 82 4.46 -4.16 -10.17
N ARG A 83 4.49 -4.84 -11.32
CA ARG A 83 4.86 -4.23 -12.60
C ARG A 83 3.83 -3.18 -13.03
N GLU A 84 2.54 -3.52 -12.93
CA GLU A 84 1.43 -2.60 -13.23
C GLU A 84 1.50 -1.34 -12.33
N ALA A 85 1.72 -1.52 -11.02
CA ALA A 85 1.89 -0.40 -10.09
C ALA A 85 3.13 0.46 -10.40
N ALA A 86 4.23 -0.15 -10.84
CA ALA A 86 5.47 0.55 -11.21
C ALA A 86 5.33 1.40 -12.49
N GLU A 87 4.33 1.10 -13.32
CA GLU A 87 4.01 1.80 -14.57
C GLU A 87 2.87 2.83 -14.41
N SER A 88 2.04 2.73 -13.36
CA SER A 88 0.91 3.64 -13.12
C SER A 88 1.30 5.12 -13.11
N ASP A 89 0.60 5.99 -13.84
CA ASP A 89 0.86 7.44 -13.87
C ASP A 89 0.52 8.17 -12.57
N ILE A 90 -0.30 7.53 -11.73
CA ILE A 90 -0.62 8.01 -10.39
C ILE A 90 0.55 7.71 -9.45
N ARG A 91 0.90 8.67 -8.59
CA ARG A 91 1.97 8.52 -7.60
C ARG A 91 1.45 8.89 -6.23
N TYR A 92 1.45 7.94 -5.32
CA TYR A 92 1.18 8.20 -3.91
C TYR A 92 2.48 8.26 -3.13
N GLN A 93 2.51 9.12 -2.12
CA GLN A 93 3.56 9.12 -1.11
C GLN A 93 3.20 8.06 -0.07
N LEU A 94 4.02 7.03 0.05
CA LEU A 94 3.84 5.92 0.98
C LEU A 94 4.89 6.00 2.08
N GLU A 95 4.48 5.78 3.32
CA GLU A 95 5.39 5.65 4.47
C GLU A 95 5.83 4.18 4.61
N LEU A 96 7.13 3.95 4.76
CA LEU A 96 7.68 2.63 5.04
C LEU A 96 7.70 2.36 6.54
N ALA A 97 7.94 1.11 6.92
CA ALA A 97 8.07 0.68 8.31
C ALA A 97 9.20 1.40 9.08
N ASP A 98 10.18 1.99 8.39
CA ASP A 98 11.26 2.79 9.01
C ASP A 98 10.92 4.29 9.16
N GLY A 99 9.69 4.68 8.83
CA GLY A 99 9.20 6.07 8.86
C GLY A 99 9.66 6.92 7.67
N SER A 100 10.37 6.34 6.70
CA SER A 100 10.75 7.05 5.47
C SER A 100 9.63 7.06 4.44
N TRP A 101 9.60 8.09 3.60
CA TRP A 101 8.58 8.25 2.56
C TRP A 101 9.13 7.91 1.17
N VAL A 102 8.31 7.23 0.36
CA VAL A 102 8.66 6.75 -0.99
C VAL A 102 7.45 6.87 -1.90
N ASP A 103 7.67 7.13 -3.19
CA ASP A 103 6.59 7.07 -4.16
C ASP A 103 6.15 5.62 -4.45
N SER A 104 4.86 5.43 -4.75
CA SER A 104 4.26 4.12 -5.04
C SER A 104 5.00 3.32 -6.13
N ARG A 105 5.51 3.97 -7.19
CA ARG A 105 6.29 3.26 -8.24
C ARG A 105 7.59 2.71 -7.67
N ARG A 106 8.32 3.49 -6.88
CA ARG A 106 9.56 3.05 -6.23
C ARG A 106 9.30 1.94 -5.22
N ALA A 107 8.20 2.00 -4.47
CA ALA A 107 7.77 0.91 -3.59
C ALA A 107 7.52 -0.37 -4.40
N ALA A 108 6.72 -0.30 -5.47
CA ALA A 108 6.40 -1.43 -6.33
C ALA A 108 7.64 -2.08 -6.97
N ARG A 109 8.57 -1.28 -7.50
CA ARG A 109 9.84 -1.82 -8.04
C ARG A 109 10.69 -2.50 -6.98
N THR A 110 10.62 -2.01 -5.75
CA THR A 110 11.37 -2.58 -4.63
C THR A 110 10.78 -3.92 -4.23
N ALA A 111 9.45 -4.00 -4.12
CA ALA A 111 8.71 -5.24 -3.89
C ALA A 111 9.01 -6.29 -4.97
N LEU A 112 8.99 -5.90 -6.25
CA LEU A 112 9.32 -6.79 -7.37
C LEU A 112 10.73 -7.38 -7.25
N ARG A 113 11.74 -6.56 -6.96
CA ARG A 113 13.12 -7.04 -6.79
C ARG A 113 13.26 -8.00 -5.61
N GLN A 114 12.57 -7.73 -4.51
CA GLN A 114 12.59 -8.62 -3.34
C GLN A 114 11.94 -9.97 -3.67
N LEU A 115 10.80 -9.94 -4.36
CA LEU A 115 10.08 -11.14 -4.80
C LEU A 115 10.96 -12.02 -5.71
N GLU A 116 11.61 -11.41 -6.70
CA GLU A 116 12.53 -12.10 -7.61
C GLU A 116 13.74 -12.68 -6.88
N GLY A 117 14.34 -11.92 -5.95
CA GLY A 117 15.44 -12.38 -5.12
C GLY A 117 15.07 -13.57 -4.23
N ASN A 118 13.88 -13.54 -3.63
CA ASN A 118 13.38 -14.62 -2.79
C ASN A 118 13.09 -15.88 -3.61
N ALA A 119 12.49 -15.73 -4.80
CA ALA A 119 12.23 -16.86 -5.70
C ALA A 119 13.53 -17.54 -6.14
N LEU A 120 14.60 -16.78 -6.38
CA LEU A 120 15.93 -17.32 -6.72
C LEU A 120 16.58 -18.05 -5.54
N ALA A 121 16.37 -17.59 -4.31
CA ALA A 121 16.95 -18.22 -3.11
C ALA A 121 16.27 -19.56 -2.73
N MET A 122 15.09 -19.85 -3.28
CA MET A 122 14.31 -21.06 -2.99
C MET A 122 14.53 -22.21 -3.98
N ASN A 123 15.34 -22.01 -5.03
CA ASN A 123 15.76 -23.01 -6.01
C ASN A 123 17.18 -23.53 -5.74
#